data_AF-A0A9P7SP76-F1
#
_entry.id   AF-A0A9P7SP76-F1
#
_cell.length_a   1.000
_cell.length_b   1.000
_cell.length_c   1.000
_cell.angle_alpha   90.00
_cell.angle_beta   90.00
_cell.angle_gamma   90.00
#
_symmetry.space_group_name_H-M   'P 1'
#
loop_
_entity.id
_entity.type
_entity.pdbx_description
1 polymer ?
#
loop_
_entity_poly.entity_id
_entity_poly.type
_entity_poly.pdbx_seq_one_letter_code
_entity_poly.pdbx_strand_id
1 'polypeptide(L)' 'MMAPAQEKAQDVTTAQPVDDDEPDEWDKRIFSTGCADENMKMTDCYFDKKDWRACTAEMEDFKQCWKRHGNDQRTATQDA' A
#
# COMPACT_ATOMS: atom_id res chain seq x y z
N MET A 1 46.16 19.22 2.85
CA MET A 1 46.20 17.84 2.33
C MET A 1 45.79 16.93 3.48
N MET A 2 44.59 16.35 3.34
CA MET A 2 43.97 15.21 4.06
C MET A 2 43.91 15.22 5.60
N ALA A 3 42.73 15.55 6.12
CA ALA A 3 42.26 15.07 7.42
C ALA A 3 41.59 13.68 7.25
N PRO A 4 41.86 12.69 8.13
CA PRO A 4 41.13 11.43 8.17
C PRO A 4 40.14 11.41 9.35
N ALA A 5 38.84 11.20 9.09
CA ALA A 5 37.90 10.68 10.09
C ALA A 5 36.53 10.30 9.47
N GLN A 6 36.24 8.98 9.54
CA GLN A 6 34.93 8.38 9.80
C GLN A 6 33.93 8.25 8.64
N GLU A 7 34.16 7.22 7.84
CA GLU A 7 33.16 6.52 7.05
C GLU A 7 32.22 5.75 8.02
N LYS A 8 31.05 6.33 8.35
CA LYS A 8 29.94 5.59 8.97
C LYS A 8 29.09 4.98 7.86
N ALA A 9 29.52 3.80 7.40
CA ALA A 9 28.61 2.83 6.81
C ALA A 9 27.69 2.30 7.93
N GLN A 10 26.37 2.34 7.69
CA GLN A 10 25.26 1.61 8.32
C GLN A 10 24.07 2.54 8.57
N ASP A 11 23.29 2.77 7.52
CA ASP A 11 21.83 2.82 7.66
C ASP A 11 21.30 1.63 6.84
N VAL A 12 21.29 0.47 7.48
CA VAL A 12 20.56 -0.70 6.99
C VAL A 12 19.09 -0.39 7.29
N THR A 13 18.48 0.45 6.45
CA THR A 13 17.04 0.49 6.37
C THR A 13 16.61 -0.90 5.91
N THR A 14 15.79 -1.52 6.74
CA THR A 14 15.36 -2.92 6.69
C THR A 14 14.82 -3.30 5.32
N ALA A 15 15.67 -3.85 4.46
CA ALA A 15 15.24 -4.80 3.44
C ALA A 15 14.91 -6.10 4.18
N GLN A 16 13.71 -6.19 4.73
CA GLN A 16 13.18 -7.48 5.16
C GLN A 16 13.17 -8.40 3.92
N PRO A 17 13.64 -9.64 4.05
CA PRO A 17 13.44 -10.62 2.99
C PRO A 17 11.93 -10.74 2.79
N VAL A 18 11.46 -10.44 1.58
CA VAL A 18 10.11 -10.78 1.14
C VAL A 18 10.05 -12.31 1.12
N ASP A 19 9.52 -12.87 2.19
CA ASP A 19 9.05 -14.24 2.17
C ASP A 19 7.87 -14.26 1.20
N ASP A 20 8.08 -14.83 0.02
CA ASP A 20 7.13 -14.86 -1.11
C ASP A 20 5.83 -15.62 -0.76
N ASP A 21 5.77 -16.25 0.43
CA ASP A 21 4.62 -16.98 0.96
C ASP A 21 3.80 -16.18 2.01
N GLU A 22 4.21 -14.97 2.43
CA GLU A 22 3.42 -14.11 3.34
C GLU A 22 2.80 -12.89 2.62
N PRO A 23 1.49 -12.60 2.81
CA PRO A 23 0.91 -11.36 2.31
C PRO A 23 1.64 -10.17 2.94
N ASP A 24 1.98 -9.18 2.12
CA ASP A 24 2.73 -8.01 2.58
C ASP A 24 1.91 -7.21 3.62
N GLU A 25 2.57 -6.27 4.30
CA GLU A 25 1.91 -5.43 5.31
C GLU A 25 0.75 -4.61 4.73
N TRP A 26 0.72 -4.36 3.41
CA TRP A 26 -0.38 -3.67 2.74
C TRP A 26 -1.56 -4.62 2.52
N ASP A 27 -1.33 -5.78 1.94
CA ASP A 27 -2.31 -6.82 1.69
C ASP A 27 -2.99 -7.26 2.98
N LYS A 28 -2.22 -7.45 4.07
CA LYS A 28 -2.78 -7.70 5.41
C LYS A 28 -3.76 -6.59 5.84
N ARG A 29 -3.44 -5.33 5.56
CA ARG A 29 -4.34 -4.19 5.85
C ARG A 29 -5.57 -4.18 4.95
N ILE A 30 -5.47 -4.60 3.70
CA ILE A 30 -6.60 -4.61 2.78
C ILE A 30 -7.52 -5.80 3.05
N PHE A 31 -6.98 -6.98 3.33
CA PHE A 31 -7.75 -8.14 3.74
C PHE A 31 -8.52 -7.90 5.04
N SER A 32 -7.92 -7.18 6.01
CA SER A 32 -8.61 -6.81 7.26
C SER A 32 -9.73 -5.79 7.08
N THR A 33 -9.83 -5.11 5.93
CA THR A 33 -10.93 -4.16 5.64
C THR A 33 -12.20 -4.84 5.13
N GLY A 34 -12.07 -6.07 4.60
CA GLY A 34 -13.15 -6.78 3.91
C GLY A 34 -13.42 -6.32 2.47
N CYS A 35 -12.62 -5.40 1.92
CA CYS A 35 -12.74 -4.85 0.57
C CYS A 35 -11.59 -5.26 -0.36
N ALA A 36 -11.02 -6.44 -0.12
CA ALA A 36 -9.86 -6.92 -0.86
C ALA A 36 -10.19 -7.21 -2.33
N ASP A 37 -11.38 -7.73 -2.62
CA ASP A 37 -11.82 -8.05 -3.99
C ASP A 37 -11.93 -6.79 -4.85
N GLU A 38 -12.51 -5.71 -4.31
CA GLU A 38 -12.60 -4.42 -4.99
C GLU A 38 -11.23 -3.79 -5.18
N ASN A 39 -10.33 -3.91 -4.18
CA ASN A 39 -8.96 -3.44 -4.30
C ASN A 39 -8.19 -4.21 -5.39
N MET A 40 -8.39 -5.52 -5.49
CA MET A 40 -7.77 -6.37 -6.51
C MET A 40 -8.24 -5.94 -7.91
N LYS A 41 -9.55 -5.77 -8.11
CA LYS A 41 -10.11 -5.27 -9.39
C LYS A 41 -9.56 -3.89 -9.78
N MET A 42 -9.42 -2.98 -8.83
CA MET A 42 -8.83 -1.66 -9.07
C MET A 42 -7.35 -1.77 -9.48
N THR A 43 -6.60 -2.62 -8.77
CA THR A 43 -5.18 -2.87 -9.05
C THR A 43 -4.98 -3.55 -10.40
N ASP A 44 -5.82 -4.52 -10.73
CA ASP A 44 -5.82 -5.22 -12.03
C ASP A 44 -6.13 -4.25 -13.17
N CYS A 45 -7.15 -3.40 -13.03
CA CYS A 45 -7.46 -2.38 -14.03
C CYS A 45 -6.27 -1.42 -14.26
N TYR A 46 -5.58 -1.01 -13.17
CA TYR A 46 -4.38 -0.20 -13.29
C TYR A 46 -3.23 -0.99 -13.92
N PHE A 47 -3.06 -2.27 -13.62
CA PHE A 47 -2.01 -3.08 -14.22
C PHE A 47 -2.18 -3.21 -15.74
N ASP A 48 -3.43 -3.39 -16.18
CA ASP A 48 -3.80 -3.50 -17.59
C ASP A 48 -3.68 -2.16 -18.34
N LYS A 49 -4.28 -1.10 -17.80
CA LYS A 49 -4.38 0.21 -18.50
C LYS A 49 -3.23 1.15 -18.17
N LYS A 50 -2.60 0.98 -17.02
CA LYS A 50 -1.61 1.88 -16.42
C LYS A 50 -2.09 3.32 -16.26
N ASP A 51 -3.41 3.50 -16.20
CA ASP A 51 -4.07 4.78 -16.00
C ASP A 51 -5.22 4.64 -15.00
N TRP A 52 -5.05 5.22 -13.82
CA TRP A 52 -6.05 5.20 -12.76
C TRP A 52 -7.33 5.95 -13.15
N ARG A 53 -7.27 6.93 -14.07
CA ARG A 53 -8.47 7.67 -14.52
C ARG A 53 -9.40 6.77 -15.33
N ALA A 54 -8.84 5.83 -16.07
CA ALA A 54 -9.60 4.84 -16.83
C ALA A 54 -10.19 3.73 -15.94
N CYS A 55 -9.89 3.73 -14.64
CA CYS A 55 -10.35 2.78 -13.62
C CYS A 55 -11.25 3.46 -12.57
N THR A 56 -11.95 4.53 -12.99
CA THR A 56 -12.82 5.30 -12.08
C THR A 56 -13.96 4.45 -11.53
N ALA A 57 -14.49 3.50 -12.32
CA ALA A 57 -15.58 2.63 -11.87
C ALA A 57 -15.14 1.72 -10.72
N GLU A 58 -13.97 1.08 -10.87
CA GLU A 58 -13.37 0.20 -9.88
C GLU A 58 -13.00 0.97 -8.60
N MET A 59 -12.54 2.22 -8.74
CA MET A 59 -12.32 3.12 -7.60
C MET A 59 -13.62 3.45 -6.85
N GLU A 60 -14.72 3.71 -7.56
CA GLU A 60 -16.01 4.00 -6.91
C GLU A 60 -16.57 2.76 -6.20
N ASP A 61 -16.39 1.57 -6.77
CA ASP A 61 -16.77 0.31 -6.11
C ASP A 61 -15.96 0.09 -4.83
N PHE A 62 -14.65 0.31 -4.88
CA PHE A 62 -13.80 0.24 -3.68
C PHE A 62 -14.25 1.24 -2.60
N LYS A 63 -14.54 2.50 -2.97
CA LYS A 63 -15.06 3.51 -2.02
C LYS A 63 -16.40 3.11 -1.42
N GLN A 64 -17.29 2.51 -2.20
CA GLN A 64 -18.57 2.02 -1.70
C GLN A 64 -18.38 0.89 -0.70
N CYS A 65 -17.51 -0.08 -1.00
CA CYS A 65 -17.16 -1.12 -0.04
C CYS A 65 -16.55 -0.51 1.23
N TRP A 66 -15.60 0.40 1.07
CA TRP A 66 -14.91 1.08 2.17
C TRP A 66 -15.89 1.72 3.16
N LYS A 67 -16.86 2.46 2.63
CA LYS A 67 -17.91 3.13 3.41
C LYS A 67 -18.86 2.13 4.08
N ARG A 68 -19.23 1.04 3.39
CA ARG A 68 -20.10 -0.01 3.96
C ARG A 68 -19.44 -0.74 5.13
N HIS A 69 -18.14 -0.94 5.06
CA HIS A 69 -17.34 -1.58 6.09
C HIS A 69 -16.87 -0.62 7.19
N GLY A 70 -17.20 0.68 7.10
CA GLY A 70 -16.88 1.67 8.13
C GLY A 70 -15.38 1.95 8.27
N ASN A 71 -14.63 1.81 7.17
CA ASN A 71 -13.17 1.93 7.20
C ASN A 71 -12.67 3.39 7.24
N ASP A 72 -13.58 4.38 7.34
CA ASP A 72 -13.26 5.82 7.32
C ASP A 72 -12.22 6.23 8.38
N GLN A 73 -12.20 5.55 9.53
CA GLN A 73 -11.22 5.79 10.59
C GLN A 73 -9.79 5.34 10.22
N ARG A 74 -9.65 4.41 9.27
CA ARG A 74 -8.34 3.92 8.79
C ARG A 74 -7.66 4.93 7.86
N THR A 75 -8.42 5.87 7.29
CA THR A 75 -7.92 6.95 6.42
C THR A 75 -7.84 8.31 7.13
N ALA A 76 -8.19 8.37 8.42
CA ALA A 76 -8.04 9.58 9.19
C ALA A 76 -6.55 9.96 9.26
N THR A 77 -6.22 11.21 8.92
CA THR A 77 -4.86 11.72 9.11
C THR A 77 -4.52 11.62 10.59
N GLN A 78 -3.57 10.78 10.95
CA GLN A 78 -3.03 10.74 12.29
C GLN A 78 -1.98 11.85 12.36
N ASP A 79 -2.17 12.82 13.27
CA ASP A 79 -1.18 13.87 13.51
C ASP A 79 0.16 13.19 13.86
N ALA A 80 1.16 13.39 13.01
CA ALA A 80 2.48 12.76 13.10
C ALA A 80 3.39 13.43 14.12
#